data_AF-A0A7W0Y375-F1
#
_entry.id   AF-A0A7W0Y375-F1
#
_cell.length_a   1.000
_cell.length_b   1.000
_cell.length_c   1.000
_cell.angle_alpha   90.00
_cell.angle_beta   90.00
_cell.angle_gamma   90.00
#
_symmetry.space_group_name_H-M   'P 1'
#
loop_
_entity.id
_entity.type
_entity.pdbx_description
1 polymer ?
#
loop_
_entity_poly.entity_id
_entity_poly.type
_entity_poly.pdbx_seq_one_letter_code
_entity_poly.pdbx_strand_id
1 'polypeptide(L)'
;AYARHAWAVATSTASSSATDGVAVVEAIAQRPGDRYRFPRALLELDLGGVAMAHGDRTTARTRFERARRSAAGLTEGASELTAVDVNLLLVVDDPALHARIGAELIATRTRLLGAHHPLTLAARRFVANLELDPHVAGRALAAACRDLADYHPTLTTERAECGYDLWWLAIGSGDAALATQASQVVLGAKADGDDPKFRTIVRAYEEAIHGDLAAARATLAAPELAFDPSAPWWVQLYTTDALAVGLVTVRGEPAQADAQLAEVERRYAAVASSLPSSIRTRRAAAIAKLRGR
;
A
#
# COMPACT_ATOMS: atom_id res chain seq x y z
N ALA A 1 -21.68 11.36 -6.89
CA ALA A 1 -21.94 11.83 -5.51
C ALA A 1 -22.02 10.65 -4.55
N TYR A 2 -23.02 9.77 -4.69
CA TYR A 2 -23.19 8.59 -3.83
C TYR A 2 -21.92 7.73 -3.67
N ALA A 3 -21.37 7.25 -4.79
CA ALA A 3 -20.26 6.29 -4.77
C ALA A 3 -19.02 6.84 -4.04
N ARG A 4 -18.64 8.10 -4.33
CA ARG A 4 -17.58 8.83 -3.61
C ARG A 4 -17.88 9.04 -2.12
N HIS A 5 -19.14 9.29 -1.75
CA HIS A 5 -19.54 9.42 -0.34
C HIS A 5 -19.42 8.08 0.39
N ALA A 6 -19.94 6.99 -0.20
CA ALA A 6 -19.81 5.64 0.33
C ALA A 6 -18.34 5.27 0.58
N TRP A 7 -17.48 5.52 -0.41
CA TRP A 7 -16.05 5.30 -0.29
C TRP A 7 -15.42 6.13 0.84
N ALA A 8 -15.73 7.43 0.92
CA ALA A 8 -15.19 8.31 1.94
C ALA A 8 -15.60 7.87 3.36
N VAL A 9 -16.87 7.48 3.55
CA VAL A 9 -17.36 6.98 4.85
C VAL A 9 -16.67 5.68 5.24
N ALA A 10 -16.58 4.72 4.33
CA ALA A 10 -15.95 3.42 4.59
C ALA A 10 -14.46 3.54 4.92
N THR A 11 -13.73 4.42 4.23
CA THR A 11 -12.27 4.54 4.39
C THR A 11 -11.83 5.47 5.52
N SER A 12 -12.73 6.31 6.04
CA SER A 12 -12.45 7.20 7.18
C SER A 12 -12.96 6.68 8.51
N THR A 13 -14.13 6.04 8.54
CA THR A 13 -14.81 5.64 9.79
C THR A 13 -15.06 4.14 9.91
N ALA A 14 -14.77 3.35 8.87
CA ALA A 14 -15.13 1.94 8.79
C ALA A 14 -16.62 1.66 9.10
N SER A 15 -17.50 2.63 8.79
CA SER A 15 -18.92 2.53 9.12
C SER A 15 -19.67 1.57 8.19
N SER A 16 -20.49 0.71 8.76
CA SER A 16 -21.42 -0.16 8.03
C SER A 16 -22.51 0.62 7.26
N SER A 17 -22.75 1.89 7.60
CA SER A 17 -23.68 2.77 6.89
C SER A 17 -23.16 3.25 5.53
N ALA A 18 -21.91 2.94 5.17
CA ALA A 18 -21.30 3.37 3.92
C ALA A 18 -22.13 2.98 2.68
N THR A 19 -22.88 1.88 2.75
CA THR A 19 -23.68 1.35 1.62
C THR A 19 -25.18 1.61 1.75
N ASP A 20 -25.63 2.49 2.64
CA ASP A 20 -27.04 2.83 2.76
C ASP A 20 -27.59 3.33 1.42
N GLY A 21 -28.72 2.80 0.96
CA GLY A 21 -29.31 3.16 -0.33
C GLY A 21 -28.65 2.56 -1.58
N VAL A 22 -27.66 1.65 -1.43
CA VAL A 22 -26.94 1.05 -2.58
C VAL A 22 -27.89 0.39 -3.58
N ALA A 23 -28.95 -0.29 -3.12
CA ALA A 23 -29.91 -0.97 -3.97
C ALA A 23 -30.63 -0.01 -4.95
N VAL A 24 -30.96 1.21 -4.50
CA VAL A 24 -31.58 2.24 -5.35
C VAL A 24 -30.59 2.74 -6.40
N VAL A 25 -29.34 2.97 -5.98
CA VAL A 25 -28.29 3.49 -6.87
C VAL A 25 -27.87 2.44 -7.92
N GLU A 26 -27.77 1.17 -7.54
CA GLU A 26 -27.50 0.06 -8.46
C GLU A 26 -28.62 -0.06 -9.50
N ALA A 27 -29.89 0.06 -9.10
CA ALA A 27 -31.03 0.04 -10.02
C ALA A 27 -30.96 1.19 -11.05
N ILE A 28 -30.52 2.38 -10.63
CA ILE A 28 -30.30 3.52 -11.54
C ILE A 28 -29.12 3.25 -12.49
N ALA A 29 -28.02 2.69 -11.98
CA ALA A 29 -26.80 2.44 -12.75
C ALA A 29 -26.93 1.27 -13.76
N GLN A 30 -27.89 0.36 -13.55
CA GLN A 30 -28.17 -0.77 -14.45
C GLN A 30 -28.91 -0.37 -15.73
N ARG A 31 -29.34 0.90 -15.87
CA ARG A 31 -29.99 1.38 -17.10
C ARG A 31 -29.11 1.13 -18.34
N PRO A 32 -29.69 0.64 -19.45
CA PRO A 32 -28.93 0.35 -20.67
C PRO A 32 -28.46 1.64 -21.36
N GLY A 33 -27.37 1.53 -22.12
CA GLY A 33 -26.82 2.60 -22.95
C GLY A 33 -25.42 3.07 -22.54
N ASP A 34 -24.66 3.57 -23.52
CA ASP A 34 -23.23 3.91 -23.35
C ASP A 34 -22.99 5.01 -22.32
N ARG A 35 -23.88 6.00 -22.22
CA ARG A 35 -23.80 7.09 -21.24
C ARG A 35 -23.76 6.62 -19.78
N TYR A 36 -24.19 5.40 -19.48
CA TYR A 36 -24.19 4.85 -18.13
C TYR A 36 -22.99 3.97 -17.81
N ARG A 37 -22.11 3.71 -18.80
CA ARG A 37 -20.96 2.83 -18.62
C ARG A 37 -19.93 3.41 -17.66
N PHE A 38 -19.59 4.70 -17.80
CA PHE A 38 -18.67 5.38 -16.89
C PHE A 38 -19.22 5.42 -15.45
N PRO A 39 -20.46 5.91 -15.18
CA PRO A 39 -21.03 5.88 -13.84
C PRO A 39 -21.11 4.48 -13.22
N ARG A 40 -21.41 3.45 -14.03
CA ARG A 40 -21.43 2.07 -13.56
C ARG A 40 -20.03 1.57 -13.20
N ALA A 41 -19.03 1.86 -14.02
CA ALA A 41 -17.64 1.50 -13.73
C ALA A 41 -17.17 2.16 -12.42
N LEU A 42 -17.48 3.44 -12.23
CA LEU A 42 -17.13 4.18 -11.01
C LEU A 42 -17.88 3.65 -9.77
N LEU A 43 -19.17 3.32 -9.90
CA LEU A 43 -19.93 2.72 -8.80
C LEU A 43 -19.34 1.37 -8.37
N GLU A 44 -19.03 0.49 -9.33
CA GLU A 44 -18.43 -0.81 -9.05
C GLU A 44 -17.01 -0.67 -8.45
N LEU A 45 -16.23 0.32 -8.90
CA LEU A 45 -14.93 0.66 -8.31
C LEU A 45 -15.09 1.06 -6.83
N ASP A 46 -15.96 2.01 -6.53
CA ASP A 46 -16.13 2.53 -5.17
C ASP A 46 -16.70 1.45 -4.24
N LEU A 47 -17.68 0.65 -4.67
CA LEU A 47 -18.22 -0.47 -3.90
C LEU A 47 -17.19 -1.58 -3.67
N GLY A 48 -16.29 -1.81 -4.63
CA GLY A 48 -15.15 -2.70 -4.42
C GLY A 48 -14.19 -2.18 -3.35
N GLY A 49 -13.94 -0.86 -3.34
CA GLY A 49 -13.16 -0.19 -2.29
C GLY A 49 -13.78 -0.33 -0.90
N VAL A 50 -15.10 -0.17 -0.79
CA VAL A 50 -15.86 -0.41 0.45
C VAL A 50 -15.71 -1.85 0.92
N ALA A 51 -15.85 -2.83 0.01
CA ALA A 51 -15.66 -4.25 0.36
C ALA A 51 -14.23 -4.51 0.88
N MET A 52 -13.20 -3.94 0.24
CA MET A 52 -11.82 -4.04 0.76
C MET A 52 -11.64 -3.39 2.13
N ALA A 53 -12.26 -2.24 2.39
CA ALA A 53 -12.18 -1.57 3.69
C ALA A 53 -12.76 -2.47 4.81
N HIS A 54 -13.77 -3.27 4.50
CA HIS A 54 -14.34 -4.28 5.40
C HIS A 54 -13.62 -5.64 5.36
N GLY A 55 -12.50 -5.77 4.64
CA GLY A 55 -11.74 -7.02 4.53
C GLY A 55 -12.34 -8.09 3.61
N ASP A 56 -13.42 -7.78 2.87
CA ASP A 56 -14.05 -8.71 1.92
C ASP A 56 -13.40 -8.63 0.53
N ARG A 57 -12.25 -9.31 0.39
CA ARG A 57 -11.50 -9.39 -0.87
C ARG A 57 -12.25 -10.08 -1.99
N THR A 58 -13.10 -11.06 -1.68
CA THR A 58 -13.84 -11.82 -2.69
C THR A 58 -14.89 -10.94 -3.37
N THR A 59 -15.67 -10.21 -2.56
CA THR A 59 -16.62 -9.22 -3.08
C THR A 59 -15.88 -8.09 -3.80
N ALA A 60 -14.80 -7.57 -3.21
CA ALA A 60 -14.00 -6.52 -3.83
C ALA A 60 -13.50 -6.92 -5.22
N ARG A 61 -12.94 -8.12 -5.37
CA ARG A 61 -12.50 -8.67 -6.67
C ARG A 61 -13.65 -8.72 -7.67
N THR A 62 -14.79 -9.27 -7.27
CA THR A 62 -15.97 -9.38 -8.15
C THR A 62 -16.41 -7.99 -8.64
N ARG A 63 -16.41 -7.00 -7.75
CA ARG A 63 -16.75 -5.61 -8.06
C ARG A 63 -15.73 -4.95 -9.00
N PHE A 64 -14.44 -5.07 -8.74
CA PHE A 64 -13.40 -4.53 -9.63
C PHE A 64 -13.40 -5.19 -11.02
N GLU A 65 -13.66 -6.49 -11.12
CA GLU A 65 -13.81 -7.16 -12.41
C GLU A 65 -15.03 -6.63 -13.20
N ARG A 66 -16.15 -6.33 -12.52
CA ARG A 66 -17.32 -5.67 -13.13
C ARG A 66 -17.02 -4.23 -13.56
N ALA A 67 -16.28 -3.49 -12.72
CA ALA A 67 -15.82 -2.14 -13.03
C ALA A 67 -14.96 -2.14 -14.31
N ARG A 68 -14.02 -3.09 -14.41
CA ARG A 68 -13.11 -3.23 -15.56
C ARG A 68 -13.85 -3.55 -16.85
N ARG A 69 -14.83 -4.46 -16.80
CA ARG A 69 -15.70 -4.75 -17.96
C ARG A 69 -16.51 -3.51 -18.38
N SER A 70 -17.06 -2.77 -17.42
CA SER A 70 -17.84 -1.57 -17.71
C SER A 70 -16.98 -0.47 -18.34
N ALA A 71 -15.72 -0.33 -17.88
CA ALA A 71 -14.73 0.63 -18.36
C ALA A 71 -14.16 0.33 -19.76
N ALA A 72 -14.27 -0.91 -20.25
CA ALA A 72 -13.57 -1.37 -21.45
C ALA A 72 -13.88 -0.53 -22.70
N GLY A 73 -12.88 0.17 -23.25
CA GLY A 73 -13.06 1.00 -24.46
C GLY A 73 -13.68 2.38 -24.21
N LEU A 74 -13.88 2.79 -22.96
CA LEU A 74 -14.16 4.19 -22.64
C LEU A 74 -12.89 5.03 -22.82
N THR A 75 -13.02 6.18 -23.47
CA THR A 75 -11.95 7.16 -23.64
C THR A 75 -12.14 8.35 -22.69
N GLU A 76 -13.37 8.83 -22.55
CA GLU A 76 -13.75 9.85 -21.57
C GLU A 76 -13.64 9.29 -20.15
N GLY A 77 -12.96 10.02 -19.26
CA GLY A 77 -12.73 9.59 -17.88
C GLY A 77 -11.80 8.38 -17.72
N ALA A 78 -11.14 7.95 -18.80
CA ALA A 78 -10.28 6.75 -18.79
C ALA A 78 -9.14 6.85 -17.76
N SER A 79 -8.61 8.06 -17.50
CA SER A 79 -7.56 8.27 -16.50
C SER A 79 -8.02 7.92 -15.09
N GLU A 80 -9.22 8.36 -14.67
CA GLU A 80 -9.83 8.02 -13.38
C GLU A 80 -10.08 6.51 -13.27
N LEU A 81 -10.62 5.90 -14.33
CA LEU A 81 -10.93 4.47 -14.34
C LEU A 81 -9.70 3.56 -14.34
N THR A 82 -8.48 4.07 -14.56
CA THR A 82 -7.25 3.28 -14.31
C THR A 82 -7.09 2.86 -12.85
N ALA A 83 -7.79 3.52 -11.91
CA ALA A 83 -7.85 3.08 -10.52
C ALA A 83 -8.49 1.69 -10.35
N VAL A 84 -9.30 1.23 -11.32
CA VAL A 84 -9.85 -0.13 -11.33
C VAL A 84 -8.73 -1.18 -11.35
N ASP A 85 -7.73 -1.02 -12.23
CA ASP A 85 -6.64 -1.98 -12.33
C ASP A 85 -5.74 -1.95 -11.09
N VAL A 86 -5.47 -0.75 -10.52
CA VAL A 86 -4.74 -0.62 -9.24
C VAL A 86 -5.42 -1.43 -8.13
N ASN A 87 -6.73 -1.26 -7.98
CA ASN A 87 -7.48 -1.97 -6.93
C ASN A 87 -7.64 -3.47 -7.22
N LEU A 88 -7.81 -3.86 -8.48
CA LEU A 88 -7.89 -5.27 -8.86
C LEU A 88 -6.58 -6.02 -8.56
N LEU A 89 -5.42 -5.39 -8.79
CA LEU A 89 -4.11 -5.94 -8.46
C LEU A 89 -3.95 -6.23 -6.95
N LEU A 90 -4.64 -5.50 -6.06
CA LEU A 90 -4.61 -5.78 -4.62
C LEU A 90 -5.28 -7.11 -4.26
N VAL A 91 -6.27 -7.54 -5.03
CA VAL A 91 -7.17 -8.65 -4.70
C VAL A 91 -7.04 -9.87 -5.63
N VAL A 92 -6.13 -9.79 -6.60
CA VAL A 92 -5.77 -10.91 -7.48
C VAL A 92 -4.44 -11.51 -7.03
N ASP A 93 -4.45 -12.80 -6.71
CA ASP A 93 -3.25 -13.54 -6.30
C ASP A 93 -2.60 -14.36 -7.44
N ASP A 94 -3.27 -14.49 -8.60
CA ASP A 94 -2.70 -15.17 -9.78
C ASP A 94 -1.55 -14.33 -10.36
N PRO A 95 -0.30 -14.84 -10.37
CA PRO A 95 0.87 -14.05 -10.79
C PRO A 95 0.83 -13.64 -12.27
N ALA A 96 0.31 -14.49 -13.16
CA ALA A 96 0.24 -14.21 -14.58
C ALA A 96 -0.82 -13.14 -14.87
N LEU A 97 -1.98 -13.25 -14.21
CA LEU A 97 -3.02 -12.23 -14.28
C LEU A 97 -2.54 -10.91 -13.69
N HIS A 98 -1.83 -10.95 -12.57
CA HIS A 98 -1.24 -9.80 -11.92
C HIS A 98 -0.25 -9.07 -12.85
N ALA A 99 0.71 -9.80 -13.45
CA ALA A 99 1.66 -9.25 -14.41
C ALA A 99 0.97 -8.61 -15.63
N ARG A 100 -0.06 -9.28 -16.18
CA ARG A 100 -0.83 -8.75 -17.30
C ARG A 100 -1.55 -7.45 -16.95
N ILE A 101 -2.26 -7.42 -15.82
CA ILE A 101 -2.99 -6.22 -15.37
C ILE A 101 -2.01 -5.06 -15.11
N GLY A 102 -0.88 -5.35 -14.46
CA GLY A 102 0.15 -4.35 -14.19
C GLY A 102 0.73 -3.74 -15.46
N ALA A 103 1.03 -4.57 -16.46
CA ALA A 103 1.51 -4.12 -17.76
C ALA A 103 0.47 -3.25 -18.49
N GLU A 104 -0.80 -3.67 -18.50
CA GLU A 104 -1.90 -2.90 -19.12
C GLU A 104 -2.13 -1.54 -18.44
N LEU A 105 -2.09 -1.52 -17.09
CA LEU A 105 -2.19 -0.29 -16.29
C LEU A 105 -1.08 0.70 -16.65
N ILE A 106 0.18 0.25 -16.64
CA ILE A 106 1.33 1.10 -16.96
C ILE A 106 1.26 1.60 -18.40
N ALA A 107 0.93 0.72 -19.36
CA ALA A 107 0.80 1.09 -20.77
C ALA A 107 -0.32 2.11 -20.98
N THR A 108 -1.47 1.91 -20.32
CA THR A 108 -2.62 2.81 -20.41
C THR A 108 -2.31 4.18 -19.81
N ARG A 109 -1.74 4.25 -18.60
CA ARG A 109 -1.34 5.53 -17.99
C ARG A 109 -0.24 6.22 -18.79
N THR A 110 0.72 5.48 -19.33
CA THR A 110 1.77 6.03 -20.20
C THR A 110 1.17 6.68 -21.45
N ARG A 111 0.20 6.01 -22.12
CA ARG A 111 -0.48 6.55 -23.30
C ARG A 111 -1.32 7.79 -22.98
N LEU A 112 -2.03 7.80 -21.84
CA LEU A 112 -2.94 8.87 -21.48
C LEU A 112 -2.25 10.10 -20.87
N LEU A 113 -1.19 9.88 -20.10
CA LEU A 113 -0.60 10.89 -19.21
C LEU A 113 0.89 11.14 -19.48
N GLY A 114 1.57 10.21 -20.16
CA GLY A 114 3.02 10.21 -20.34
C GLY A 114 3.75 9.32 -19.33
N ALA A 115 4.97 8.92 -19.68
CA ALA A 115 5.79 7.97 -18.90
C ALA A 115 6.22 8.50 -17.52
N HIS A 116 6.46 9.81 -17.43
CA HIS A 116 6.92 10.48 -16.22
C HIS A 116 5.80 11.15 -15.43
N HIS A 117 4.53 11.03 -15.83
CA HIS A 117 3.44 11.62 -15.04
C HIS A 117 3.35 10.95 -13.65
N PRO A 118 3.04 11.70 -12.56
CA PRO A 118 3.02 11.14 -11.20
C PRO A 118 2.16 9.88 -11.06
N LEU A 119 0.97 9.85 -11.67
CA LEU A 119 0.11 8.65 -11.67
C LEU A 119 0.72 7.46 -12.43
N THR A 120 1.51 7.69 -13.49
CA THR A 120 2.22 6.62 -14.20
C THR A 120 3.35 6.06 -13.34
N LEU A 121 4.11 6.93 -12.69
CA LEU A 121 5.18 6.53 -11.76
C LEU A 121 4.63 5.81 -10.52
N ALA A 122 3.50 6.27 -9.97
CA ALA A 122 2.80 5.60 -8.89
C ALA A 122 2.34 4.19 -9.30
N ALA A 123 1.83 4.01 -10.53
CA ALA A 123 1.51 2.67 -11.04
C ALA A 123 2.74 1.76 -11.17
N ARG A 124 3.86 2.29 -11.67
CA ARG A 124 5.12 1.53 -11.76
C ARG A 124 5.64 1.11 -10.39
N ARG A 125 5.66 2.04 -9.43
CA ARG A 125 5.98 1.76 -8.01
C ARG A 125 5.07 0.67 -7.46
N PHE A 126 3.76 0.81 -7.65
CA PHE A 126 2.76 -0.10 -7.12
C PHE A 126 2.89 -1.52 -7.69
N VAL A 127 3.02 -1.65 -9.01
CA VAL A 127 3.25 -2.95 -9.68
C VAL A 127 4.55 -3.58 -9.21
N ALA A 128 5.63 -2.80 -9.08
CA ALA A 128 6.91 -3.29 -8.56
C ALA A 128 6.79 -3.80 -7.11
N ASN A 129 5.95 -3.18 -6.28
CA ASN A 129 5.69 -3.64 -4.92
C ASN A 129 4.90 -4.95 -4.84
N LEU A 130 4.21 -5.32 -5.89
CA LEU A 130 3.46 -6.56 -5.90
C LEU A 130 4.21 -7.70 -6.59
N GLU A 131 5.41 -7.43 -7.12
CA GLU A 131 6.33 -8.44 -7.63
C GLU A 131 6.82 -9.36 -6.49
N LEU A 132 6.83 -10.68 -6.77
CA LEU A 132 7.22 -11.70 -5.81
C LEU A 132 8.74 -11.85 -5.72
N ASP A 133 9.44 -11.73 -6.85
CA ASP A 133 10.90 -11.79 -6.85
C ASP A 133 11.46 -10.47 -6.25
N PRO A 134 12.15 -10.52 -5.10
CA PRO A 134 12.64 -9.31 -4.44
C PRO A 134 13.69 -8.55 -5.25
N HIS A 135 14.47 -9.22 -6.10
CA HIS A 135 15.45 -8.56 -6.96
C HIS A 135 14.78 -7.86 -8.14
N VAL A 136 13.76 -8.47 -8.75
CA VAL A 136 12.96 -7.83 -9.81
C VAL A 136 12.19 -6.64 -9.23
N ALA A 137 11.52 -6.84 -8.10
CA ALA A 137 10.82 -5.79 -7.35
C ALA A 137 11.76 -4.60 -7.07
N GLY A 138 12.97 -4.88 -6.57
CA GLY A 138 13.92 -3.84 -6.17
C GLY A 138 14.43 -3.01 -7.33
N ARG A 139 14.78 -3.65 -8.46
CA ARG A 139 15.19 -2.92 -9.67
C ARG A 139 14.06 -2.04 -10.21
N ALA A 140 12.84 -2.60 -10.32
CA ALA A 140 11.70 -1.88 -10.87
C ALA A 140 11.27 -0.71 -9.96
N LEU A 141 11.24 -0.94 -8.64
CA LEU A 141 10.90 0.08 -7.66
C LEU A 141 11.96 1.18 -7.62
N ALA A 142 13.25 0.83 -7.60
CA ALA A 142 14.34 1.81 -7.61
C ALA A 142 14.31 2.70 -8.86
N ALA A 143 13.98 2.14 -10.03
CA ALA A 143 13.79 2.91 -11.24
C ALA A 143 12.60 3.89 -11.13
N ALA A 144 11.46 3.44 -10.61
CA ALA A 144 10.30 4.31 -10.41
C ALA A 144 10.58 5.43 -9.39
N CYS A 145 11.29 5.13 -8.29
CA CYS A 145 11.65 6.13 -7.28
C CYS A 145 12.65 7.17 -7.81
N ARG A 146 13.63 6.77 -8.65
CA ARG A 146 14.53 7.71 -9.31
C ARG A 146 13.77 8.65 -10.24
N ASP A 147 12.93 8.10 -11.12
CA ASP A 147 12.12 8.92 -12.02
C ASP A 147 11.19 9.88 -11.24
N LEU A 148 10.64 9.45 -10.11
CA LEU A 148 9.83 10.33 -9.27
C LEU A 148 10.67 11.46 -8.67
N ALA A 149 11.90 11.18 -8.23
CA ALA A 149 12.80 12.21 -7.70
C ALA A 149 13.27 13.19 -8.78
N ASP A 150 13.59 12.69 -9.98
CA ASP A 150 14.14 13.49 -11.08
C ASP A 150 13.08 14.40 -11.71
N TYR A 151 11.88 13.88 -11.96
CA TYR A 151 10.81 14.61 -12.66
C TYR A 151 9.85 15.35 -11.73
N HIS A 152 9.74 14.93 -10.46
CA HIS A 152 8.80 15.50 -9.48
C HIS A 152 9.44 15.76 -8.12
N PRO A 153 10.50 16.59 -8.04
CA PRO A 153 11.22 16.83 -6.79
C PRO A 153 10.35 17.41 -5.68
N THR A 154 9.24 18.07 -6.03
CA THR A 154 8.28 18.68 -5.09
C THR A 154 7.27 17.70 -4.48
N LEU A 155 7.16 16.47 -5.01
CA LEU A 155 6.30 15.42 -4.46
C LEU A 155 7.01 14.70 -3.30
N THR A 156 7.26 15.42 -2.22
CA THR A 156 8.06 14.98 -1.07
C THR A 156 7.48 13.73 -0.40
N THR A 157 6.17 13.69 -0.18
CA THR A 157 5.47 12.56 0.43
C THR A 157 5.57 11.30 -0.43
N GLU A 158 5.25 11.38 -1.71
CA GLU A 158 5.30 10.23 -2.62
C GLU A 158 6.72 9.68 -2.77
N ARG A 159 7.72 10.57 -2.77
CA ARG A 159 9.14 10.16 -2.76
C ARG A 159 9.50 9.43 -1.48
N ALA A 160 9.04 9.93 -0.34
CA ALA A 160 9.29 9.30 0.96
C ALA A 160 8.62 7.93 1.05
N GLU A 161 7.36 7.79 0.59
CA GLU A 161 6.69 6.50 0.51
C GLU A 161 7.41 5.52 -0.42
N CYS A 162 7.93 5.98 -1.56
CA CYS A 162 8.75 5.16 -2.46
C CYS A 162 10.04 4.69 -1.78
N GLY A 163 10.68 5.57 -1.01
CA GLY A 163 11.82 5.24 -0.16
C GLY A 163 11.47 4.19 0.90
N TYR A 164 10.31 4.30 1.55
CA TYR A 164 9.89 3.34 2.58
C TYR A 164 9.69 1.93 2.01
N ASP A 165 9.11 1.82 0.81
CA ASP A 165 8.94 0.54 0.14
C ASP A 165 10.28 -0.10 -0.23
N LEU A 166 11.24 0.70 -0.73
CA LEU A 166 12.60 0.24 -1.01
C LEU A 166 13.32 -0.20 0.25
N TRP A 167 13.18 0.56 1.33
CA TRP A 167 13.81 0.28 2.61
C TRP A 167 13.34 -1.07 3.16
N TRP A 168 12.03 -1.33 3.15
CA TRP A 168 11.52 -2.63 3.59
C TRP A 168 11.99 -3.81 2.74
N LEU A 169 12.06 -3.60 1.41
CA LEU A 169 12.57 -4.62 0.51
C LEU A 169 14.05 -4.92 0.79
N ALA A 170 14.84 -3.88 1.04
CA ALA A 170 16.25 -3.98 1.38
C ALA A 170 16.49 -4.71 2.71
N ILE A 171 15.66 -4.45 3.73
CA ILE A 171 15.69 -5.22 4.98
C ILE A 171 15.41 -6.70 4.71
N GLY A 172 14.37 -7.01 3.94
CA GLY A 172 13.99 -8.39 3.59
C GLY A 172 15.05 -9.14 2.80
N SER A 173 15.73 -8.48 1.87
CA SER A 173 16.83 -9.07 1.10
C SER A 173 18.16 -9.09 1.86
N GLY A 174 18.28 -8.33 2.96
CA GLY A 174 19.52 -8.15 3.70
C GLY A 174 20.50 -7.16 3.06
N ASP A 175 20.07 -6.37 2.08
CA ASP A 175 20.87 -5.34 1.42
C ASP A 175 20.98 -4.08 2.30
N ALA A 176 21.99 -4.05 3.17
CA ALA A 176 22.20 -2.94 4.10
C ALA A 176 22.48 -1.61 3.38
N ALA A 177 23.20 -1.62 2.26
CA ALA A 177 23.53 -0.40 1.52
C ALA A 177 22.27 0.23 0.91
N LEU A 178 21.41 -0.59 0.30
CA LEU A 178 20.13 -0.12 -0.21
C LEU A 178 19.20 0.35 0.92
N ALA A 179 19.21 -0.34 2.07
CA ALA A 179 18.41 0.06 3.22
C ALA A 179 18.81 1.47 3.69
N THR A 180 20.11 1.73 3.89
CA THR A 180 20.60 3.05 4.28
C THR A 180 20.28 4.13 3.24
N GLN A 181 20.47 3.85 1.95
CA GLN A 181 20.13 4.80 0.89
C GLN A 181 18.63 5.13 0.90
N ALA A 182 17.78 4.11 1.05
CA ALA A 182 16.33 4.28 1.11
C ALA A 182 15.90 5.05 2.37
N SER A 183 16.51 4.78 3.52
CA SER A 183 16.29 5.54 4.77
C SER A 183 16.58 7.03 4.59
N GLN A 184 17.68 7.38 3.93
CA GLN A 184 18.03 8.77 3.67
C GLN A 184 16.98 9.48 2.80
N VAL A 185 16.39 8.80 1.83
CA VAL A 185 15.27 9.34 1.03
C VAL A 185 14.05 9.59 1.92
N VAL A 186 13.70 8.62 2.78
CA VAL A 186 12.56 8.74 3.69
C VAL A 186 12.75 9.90 4.66
N LEU A 187 13.91 10.00 5.31
CA LEU A 187 14.22 11.00 6.33
C LEU A 187 14.49 12.40 5.73
N GLY A 188 15.00 12.46 4.50
CA GLY A 188 15.27 13.72 3.79
C GLY A 188 14.04 14.40 3.21
N ALA A 189 12.89 13.72 3.11
CA ALA A 189 11.64 14.36 2.72
C ALA A 189 11.23 15.44 3.74
N LYS A 190 10.67 16.56 3.29
CA LYS A 190 10.07 17.53 4.22
C LYS A 190 8.74 16.96 4.71
N ALA A 191 8.53 16.99 6.02
CA ALA A 191 7.22 16.74 6.59
C ALA A 191 6.35 17.97 6.34
N ASP A 192 5.36 17.84 5.47
CA ASP A 192 4.32 18.85 5.32
C ASP A 192 3.17 18.47 6.28
N GLY A 193 3.24 18.91 7.54
CA GLY A 193 2.27 18.57 8.59
C GLY A 193 2.74 17.46 9.54
N ASP A 194 1.82 16.60 9.97
CA ASP A 194 2.11 15.46 10.85
C ASP A 194 3.16 14.54 10.19
N ASP A 195 4.18 14.11 10.94
CA ASP A 195 5.24 13.23 10.43
C ASP A 195 4.60 11.90 10.01
N PRO A 196 4.67 11.51 8.72
CA PRO A 196 4.12 10.23 8.29
C PRO A 196 4.69 9.08 9.13
N LYS A 197 3.83 8.15 9.57
CA LYS A 197 4.22 7.00 10.43
C LYS A 197 5.48 6.28 9.94
N PHE A 198 5.62 6.13 8.61
CA PHE A 198 6.78 5.48 8.00
C PHE A 198 8.11 6.21 8.28
N ARG A 199 8.13 7.54 8.44
CA ARG A 199 9.34 8.28 8.83
C ARG A 199 9.73 8.01 10.27
N THR A 200 8.77 7.97 11.19
CA THR A 200 9.00 7.57 12.59
C THR A 200 9.57 6.15 12.66
N ILE A 201 9.04 5.22 11.87
CA ILE A 201 9.51 3.82 11.79
C ILE A 201 10.97 3.75 11.29
N VAL A 202 11.29 4.44 10.19
CA VAL A 202 12.66 4.45 9.64
C VAL A 202 13.64 5.14 10.59
N ARG A 203 13.24 6.23 11.24
CA ARG A 203 14.07 6.92 12.25
C ARG A 203 14.44 5.97 13.39
N ALA A 204 13.47 5.26 13.96
CA ALA A 204 13.72 4.28 15.01
C ALA A 204 14.66 3.15 14.57
N TYR A 205 14.51 2.69 13.33
CA TYR A 205 15.42 1.68 12.77
C TYR A 205 16.85 2.20 12.66
N GLU A 206 17.04 3.41 12.11
CA GLU A 206 18.36 4.04 11.98
C GLU A 206 19.01 4.25 13.35
N GLU A 207 18.26 4.74 14.35
CA GLU A 207 18.72 4.86 15.74
C GLU A 207 19.20 3.51 16.29
N ALA A 208 18.41 2.45 16.08
CA ALA A 208 18.73 1.11 16.58
C ALA A 208 19.99 0.51 15.94
N ILE A 209 20.16 0.62 14.61
CA ILE A 209 21.33 0.06 13.91
C ILE A 209 22.62 0.84 14.19
N HIS A 210 22.52 2.10 14.62
CA HIS A 210 23.66 2.90 15.08
C HIS A 210 23.93 2.74 16.59
N GLY A 211 23.16 1.89 17.28
CA GLY A 211 23.39 1.51 18.68
C GLY A 211 22.65 2.34 19.72
N ASP A 212 21.84 3.32 19.31
CA ASP A 212 21.00 4.10 20.24
C ASP A 212 19.64 3.42 20.46
N LEU A 213 19.69 2.29 21.18
CA LEU A 213 18.48 1.49 21.45
C LEU A 213 17.46 2.25 22.32
N ALA A 214 17.93 3.17 23.17
CA ALA A 214 17.07 3.97 24.03
C ALA A 214 16.27 5.00 23.21
N ALA A 215 16.93 5.72 22.30
CA ALA A 215 16.25 6.62 21.36
C ALA A 215 15.27 5.85 20.47
N ALA A 216 15.69 4.72 19.90
CA ALA A 216 14.84 3.90 19.06
C ALA A 216 13.54 3.47 19.77
N ARG A 217 13.63 3.03 21.03
CA ARG A 217 12.46 2.67 21.85
C ARG A 217 11.56 3.87 22.14
N ALA A 218 12.15 5.04 22.42
CA ALA A 218 11.39 6.27 22.64
C ALA A 218 10.64 6.70 21.36
N THR A 219 11.30 6.62 20.20
CA THR A 219 10.70 6.90 18.88
C THR A 219 9.55 5.93 18.57
N LEU A 220 9.71 4.63 18.87
CA LEU A 220 8.65 3.63 18.66
C LEU A 220 7.46 3.77 19.63
N ALA A 221 7.63 4.47 20.76
CA ALA A 221 6.56 4.74 21.72
C ALA A 221 5.67 5.93 21.33
N ALA A 222 5.91 6.54 20.16
CA ALA A 222 5.15 7.70 19.71
C ALA A 222 3.64 7.39 19.56
N PRO A 223 2.73 8.28 20.00
CA PRO A 223 1.28 8.01 19.99
C PRO A 223 0.71 7.68 18.62
N GLU A 224 1.25 8.25 17.54
CA GLU A 224 0.81 7.96 16.17
C GLU A 224 1.09 6.51 15.74
N LEU A 225 1.98 5.80 16.43
CA LEU A 225 2.25 4.38 16.20
C LEU A 225 1.39 3.45 17.06
N ALA A 226 0.49 3.99 17.89
CA ALA A 226 -0.46 3.19 18.65
C ALA A 226 -1.34 2.34 17.71
N PHE A 227 -1.49 1.06 18.06
CA PHE A 227 -2.30 0.14 17.29
C PHE A 227 -3.79 0.35 17.57
N ASP A 228 -4.55 0.53 16.51
CA ASP A 228 -6.01 0.65 16.55
C ASP A 228 -6.61 -0.49 15.69
N PRO A 229 -7.29 -1.48 16.29
CA PRO A 229 -7.90 -2.58 15.54
C PRO A 229 -9.10 -2.14 14.68
N SER A 230 -9.66 -0.94 14.92
CA SER A 230 -10.74 -0.37 14.11
C SER A 230 -10.24 0.44 12.91
N ALA A 231 -8.96 0.81 12.91
CA ALA A 231 -8.36 1.52 11.79
C ALA A 231 -8.31 0.63 10.53
N PRO A 232 -8.30 1.19 9.32
CA PRO A 232 -8.15 0.41 8.12
C PRO A 232 -6.86 -0.42 8.10
N TRP A 233 -6.88 -1.56 7.40
CA TRP A 233 -5.76 -2.53 7.42
C TRP A 233 -4.41 -1.92 7.04
N TRP A 234 -4.36 -0.91 6.17
CA TRP A 234 -3.12 -0.24 5.77
C TRP A 234 -2.53 0.60 6.91
N VAL A 235 -3.37 1.18 7.77
CA VAL A 235 -2.93 1.86 8.99
C VAL A 235 -2.41 0.85 10.01
N GLN A 236 -3.12 -0.26 10.18
CA GLN A 236 -2.69 -1.37 11.03
C GLN A 236 -1.35 -1.98 10.55
N LEU A 237 -1.11 -2.01 9.24
CA LEU A 237 0.15 -2.48 8.68
C LEU A 237 1.32 -1.61 9.13
N TYR A 238 1.22 -0.28 9.10
CA TYR A 238 2.29 0.60 9.56
C TYR A 238 2.60 0.44 11.05
N THR A 239 1.58 0.31 11.90
CA THR A 239 1.81 0.11 13.35
C THR A 239 2.36 -1.28 13.66
N THR A 240 2.07 -2.27 12.80
CA THR A 240 2.69 -3.59 12.87
C THR A 240 4.14 -3.57 12.36
N ASP A 241 4.42 -2.80 11.31
CA ASP A 241 5.77 -2.54 10.79
C ASP A 241 6.66 -1.89 11.88
N ALA A 242 6.12 -0.91 12.63
CA ALA A 242 6.80 -0.29 13.78
C ALA A 242 7.18 -1.32 14.85
N LEU A 243 6.23 -2.20 15.20
CA LEU A 243 6.47 -3.26 16.17
C LEU A 243 7.54 -4.25 15.67
N ALA A 244 7.56 -4.56 14.37
CA ALA A 244 8.59 -5.42 13.77
C ALA A 244 9.98 -4.77 13.86
N VAL A 245 10.12 -3.46 13.61
CA VAL A 245 11.38 -2.73 13.82
C VAL A 245 11.86 -2.81 15.26
N GLY A 246 10.94 -2.76 16.23
CA GLY A 246 11.29 -2.86 17.64
C GLY A 246 12.02 -4.16 18.03
N LEU A 247 11.94 -5.23 17.21
CA LEU A 247 12.73 -6.46 17.43
C LEU A 247 14.24 -6.18 17.47
N VAL A 248 14.71 -5.19 16.69
CA VAL A 248 16.11 -4.76 16.69
C VAL A 248 16.49 -4.13 18.05
N THR A 249 15.52 -3.51 18.73
CA THR A 249 15.77 -2.79 19.99
C THR A 249 15.87 -3.69 21.21
N VAL A 250 15.41 -4.93 21.14
CA VAL A 250 15.46 -5.93 22.23
C VAL A 250 16.55 -6.97 22.01
N ARG A 251 17.56 -6.62 21.20
CA ARG A 251 18.71 -7.48 20.93
C ARG A 251 19.46 -7.77 22.22
N GLY A 252 19.63 -9.05 22.53
CA GLY A 252 20.24 -9.52 23.79
C GLY A 252 19.23 -9.81 24.91
N GLU A 253 17.93 -9.65 24.66
CA GLU A 253 16.85 -9.92 25.61
C GLU A 253 15.88 -10.99 25.05
N PRO A 254 16.27 -12.30 25.02
CA PRO A 254 15.55 -13.32 24.25
C PRO A 254 14.06 -13.45 24.58
N ALA A 255 13.69 -13.37 25.86
CA ALA A 255 12.30 -13.44 26.30
C ALA A 255 11.46 -12.26 25.77
N GLN A 256 12.03 -11.06 25.70
CA GLN A 256 11.35 -9.89 25.13
C GLN A 256 11.25 -10.01 23.61
N ALA A 257 12.32 -10.45 22.94
CA ALA A 257 12.33 -10.69 21.51
C ALA A 257 11.26 -11.72 21.08
N ASP A 258 11.13 -12.83 21.81
CA ASP A 258 10.12 -13.85 21.52
C ASP A 258 8.69 -13.34 21.80
N ALA A 259 8.47 -12.62 22.91
CA ALA A 259 7.16 -12.02 23.20
C ALA A 259 6.75 -10.99 22.15
N GLN A 260 7.69 -10.16 21.71
CA GLN A 260 7.47 -9.16 20.67
C GLN A 260 7.23 -9.80 19.31
N LEU A 261 7.96 -10.85 18.96
CA LEU A 261 7.73 -11.59 17.72
C LEU A 261 6.33 -12.21 17.70
N ALA A 262 5.88 -12.82 18.80
CA ALA A 262 4.54 -13.37 18.90
C ALA A 262 3.46 -12.27 18.74
N GLU A 263 3.71 -11.06 19.24
CA GLU A 263 2.84 -9.90 19.01
C GLU A 263 2.82 -9.48 17.54
N VAL A 264 3.99 -9.39 16.90
CA VAL A 264 4.14 -9.06 15.46
C VAL A 264 3.36 -10.07 14.62
N GLU A 265 3.56 -11.36 14.85
CA GLU A 265 2.87 -12.44 14.14
C GLU A 265 1.36 -12.38 14.35
N ARG A 266 0.88 -12.13 15.57
CA ARG A 266 -0.55 -11.98 15.86
C ARG A 266 -1.17 -10.81 15.12
N ARG A 267 -0.52 -9.64 15.10
CA ARG A 267 -1.01 -8.44 14.39
C ARG A 267 -0.97 -8.61 12.89
N TYR A 268 0.10 -9.21 12.35
CA TYR A 268 0.17 -9.55 10.94
C TYR A 268 -0.90 -10.55 10.55
N ALA A 269 -1.19 -11.56 11.36
CA ALA A 269 -2.28 -12.51 11.12
C ALA A 269 -3.65 -11.81 11.05
N ALA A 270 -3.88 -10.79 11.89
CA ALA A 270 -5.13 -10.01 11.88
C ALA A 270 -5.35 -9.23 10.58
N VAL A 271 -4.27 -8.79 9.90
CA VAL A 271 -4.36 -8.09 8.61
C VAL A 271 -4.03 -8.97 7.40
N ALA A 272 -3.54 -10.19 7.62
CA ALA A 272 -3.00 -11.05 6.56
C ALA A 272 -4.04 -11.34 5.48
N SER A 273 -5.29 -11.60 5.88
CA SER A 273 -6.36 -11.86 4.92
C SER A 273 -6.53 -10.69 3.95
N SER A 274 -6.35 -9.44 4.39
CA SER A 274 -6.50 -8.21 3.59
C SER A 274 -5.31 -7.91 2.68
N LEU A 275 -4.10 -8.38 3.02
CA LEU A 275 -2.88 -8.08 2.28
C LEU A 275 -2.75 -8.88 0.97
N PRO A 276 -2.19 -8.29 -0.10
CA PRO A 276 -1.71 -9.05 -1.25
C PRO A 276 -0.70 -10.12 -0.83
N SER A 277 -0.75 -11.30 -1.45
CA SER A 277 0.15 -12.42 -1.13
C SER A 277 1.63 -12.06 -1.22
N SER A 278 2.04 -11.26 -2.20
CA SER A 278 3.43 -10.80 -2.35
C SER A 278 3.91 -9.91 -1.20
N ILE A 279 3.05 -9.01 -0.71
CA ILE A 279 3.37 -8.17 0.45
C ILE A 279 3.51 -9.04 1.70
N ARG A 280 2.60 -10.00 1.93
CA ARG A 280 2.70 -10.94 3.06
C ARG A 280 4.01 -11.70 3.06
N THR A 281 4.37 -12.31 1.93
CA THR A 281 5.60 -13.11 1.80
C THR A 281 6.84 -12.25 2.06
N ARG A 282 6.91 -11.04 1.47
CA ARG A 282 8.07 -10.15 1.65
C ARG A 282 8.19 -9.63 3.08
N ARG A 283 7.08 -9.28 3.74
CA ARG A 283 7.10 -8.84 5.14
C ARG A 283 7.50 -9.97 6.08
N ALA A 284 6.99 -11.19 5.87
CA ALA A 284 7.43 -12.36 6.63
C ALA A 284 8.95 -12.59 6.52
N ALA A 285 9.51 -12.47 5.31
CA ALA A 285 10.95 -12.57 5.11
C ALA A 285 11.73 -11.45 5.85
N ALA A 286 11.22 -10.21 5.82
CA ALA A 286 11.84 -9.08 6.52
C ALA A 286 11.82 -9.23 8.05
N ILE A 287 10.70 -9.69 8.63
CA ILE A 287 10.59 -9.97 10.07
C ILE A 287 11.60 -11.03 10.50
N ALA A 288 11.74 -12.10 9.70
CA ALA A 288 12.74 -13.14 9.97
C ALA A 288 14.18 -12.58 9.96
N LYS A 289 14.48 -11.61 9.08
CA LYS A 289 15.78 -10.92 9.07
C LYS A 289 15.98 -9.98 10.25
N LEU A 290 14.94 -9.27 10.68
CA LEU A 290 15.02 -8.38 11.85
C LEU A 290 15.28 -9.17 13.14
N ARG A 291 14.70 -10.35 13.29
CA ARG A 291 14.98 -11.25 14.43
C ARG A 291 16.44 -11.71 14.49
N GLY A 292 17.07 -11.94 13.33
CA GLY A 292 18.43 -12.47 13.24
C GLY A 292 19.54 -11.43 13.40
N ARG A 293 19.21 -10.14 13.53
CA ARG A 293 20.17 -9.03 13.66
C ARG A 293 20.36 -8.66 15.12
#